data_AF-A0A7W0VFJ2-F1
#
_entry.id   AF-A0A7W0VFJ2-F1
#
_cell.length_a   1.000
_cell.length_b   1.000
_cell.length_c   1.000
_cell.angle_alpha   90.00
_cell.angle_beta   90.00
_cell.angle_gamma   90.00
#
_symmetry.space_group_name_H-M   'P 1'
#
loop_
_entity.id
_entity.type
_entity.pdbx_description
1 polymer ?
#
loop_
_entity_poly.entity_id
_entity_poly.type
_entity_poly.pdbx_seq_one_letter_code
_entity_poly.pdbx_strand_id
1 'polypeptide(L)'
;MIAKQTMMSASLLTLLVASADPALADPGTPPARPDEAPFNDPVSGAPPPDAPRGRTGTFLIGAGFSSDESFIARARIAQGNLFGTGTKLVMDARLSARQQRFVVGFQDPTLFG
;
A
#
# COMPACT_ATOMS: atom_id res chain seq x y z
N MET A 1 -4.00 -44.88 15.40
CA MET A 1 -4.08 -43.81 16.42
C MET A 1 -3.95 -42.48 15.71
N ILE A 2 -4.97 -41.64 15.82
CA ILE A 2 -5.14 -40.38 15.06
C ILE A 2 -4.67 -39.24 15.96
N ALA A 3 -3.57 -38.58 15.62
CA ALA A 3 -3.22 -37.29 16.21
C ALA A 3 -3.71 -36.18 15.28
N LYS A 4 -4.87 -35.62 15.63
CA LYS A 4 -5.42 -34.38 15.07
C LYS A 4 -4.41 -33.26 15.37
N GLN A 5 -3.59 -32.88 14.40
CA GLN A 5 -2.74 -31.69 14.54
C GLN A 5 -3.60 -30.45 14.37
N THR A 6 -3.88 -29.80 15.50
CA THR A 6 -4.55 -28.51 15.60
C THR A 6 -3.74 -27.46 14.86
N MET A 7 -4.20 -27.05 13.68
CA MET A 7 -3.72 -25.86 12.99
C MET A 7 -4.03 -24.63 13.85
N MET A 8 -3.01 -23.95 14.36
CA MET A 8 -3.16 -22.57 14.84
C MET A 8 -2.58 -21.63 13.79
N SER A 9 -3.48 -20.97 13.05
CA SER A 9 -3.17 -19.91 12.10
C SER A 9 -3.02 -18.60 12.88
N ALA A 10 -1.83 -18.01 12.90
CA ALA A 10 -1.61 -16.67 13.44
C ALA A 10 -1.83 -15.65 12.31
N SER A 11 -3.01 -15.05 12.25
CA SER A 11 -3.31 -13.93 11.36
C SER A 11 -2.64 -12.67 11.91
N LEU A 12 -1.61 -12.17 11.23
CA LEU A 12 -0.96 -10.91 11.57
C LEU A 12 -1.82 -9.75 11.05
N LEU A 13 -2.25 -8.86 11.95
CA LEU A 13 -2.96 -7.63 11.62
C LEU A 13 -2.03 -6.67 10.87
N THR A 14 -2.40 -6.30 9.64
CA THR A 14 -1.70 -5.29 8.84
C THR A 14 -1.92 -3.92 9.48
N LEU A 15 -0.84 -3.24 9.86
CA LEU A 15 -0.89 -1.85 10.32
C LEU A 15 -1.27 -0.94 9.15
N LEU A 16 -2.42 -0.26 9.25
CA LEU A 16 -2.81 0.80 8.32
C LEU A 16 -1.90 2.01 8.59
N VAL A 17 -1.00 2.31 7.65
CA VAL A 17 -0.27 3.59 7.64
C VAL A 17 -1.29 4.68 7.31
N ALA A 18 -1.75 5.39 8.34
CA ALA A 18 -2.41 6.68 8.18
C ALA A 18 -1.32 7.72 7.95
N SER A 19 -1.21 8.26 6.74
CA SER A 19 -0.50 9.52 6.52
C SER A 19 -1.35 10.64 7.10
N ALA A 20 -1.13 10.97 8.38
CA ALA A 20 -1.64 12.19 8.98
C ALA A 20 -0.66 13.32 8.67
N ASP A 21 -1.03 14.24 7.79
CA ASP A 21 -0.45 15.58 7.77
C ASP A 21 -1.24 16.42 8.80
N PRO A 22 -0.66 16.76 9.97
CA PRO A 22 -1.19 17.85 10.77
C PRO A 22 -0.82 19.13 10.02
N ALA A 23 -1.69 19.56 9.10
CA ALA A 23 -1.59 20.89 8.52
C ALA A 23 -1.57 21.91 9.68
N LEU A 24 -0.48 22.68 9.71
CA LEU A 24 -0.18 23.82 10.58
C LEU A 24 -1.43 24.43 11.24
N ALA A 25 -1.53 24.29 12.56
CA ALA A 25 -2.41 25.13 13.37
C ALA A 25 -1.85 26.56 13.36
N ASP A 26 -2.53 27.47 12.66
CA ASP A 26 -2.33 28.92 12.75
C ASP A 26 -2.89 29.43 14.10
N PRO A 27 -2.07 30.01 15.00
CA PRO A 27 -2.52 30.44 16.32
C PRO A 27 -3.43 31.68 16.33
N GLY A 28 -3.86 32.20 15.18
CA GLY A 28 -4.68 33.40 15.06
C GLY A 28 -6.16 33.22 14.70
N THR A 29 -6.64 32.01 14.37
CA THR A 29 -8.02 31.81 13.91
C THR A 29 -8.95 31.44 15.07
N PRO A 30 -10.00 32.24 15.38
CA PRO A 30 -11.05 31.81 16.32
C PRO A 30 -11.66 30.49 15.84
N PRO A 31 -11.99 29.54 16.74
CA PRO A 31 -12.59 28.28 16.35
C PRO A 31 -13.90 28.57 15.62
N ALA A 32 -13.96 28.21 14.33
CA ALA A 32 -15.18 28.28 13.55
C ALA A 32 -16.29 27.51 14.29
N ARG A 33 -17.40 28.20 14.56
CA ARG A 33 -18.56 27.62 15.21
C ARG A 33 -19.05 26.43 14.35
N PRO A 34 -19.35 25.26 14.92
CA PRO A 34 -19.77 24.06 14.18
C PRO A 34 -21.02 24.23 13.28
N ASP A 35 -21.72 25.35 13.42
CA ASP A 35 -23.03 25.68 12.87
C ASP A 35 -22.99 26.59 11.62
N GLU A 36 -21.81 27.04 11.17
CA GLU A 36 -21.66 27.96 10.01
C GLU A 36 -21.15 27.31 8.72
N ALA A 37 -21.15 25.97 8.58
CA ALA A 37 -20.86 25.35 7.28
C ALA A 37 -22.14 25.31 6.42
N PRO A 38 -22.28 26.13 5.35
CA PRO A 38 -23.38 25.98 4.41
C PRO A 38 -23.28 24.62 3.73
N PHE A 39 -24.35 23.84 3.84
CA PHE A 39 -24.50 22.47 3.33
C PHE A 39 -24.52 22.35 1.79
N ASN A 40 -24.06 23.37 1.06
CA ASN A 40 -24.39 23.56 -0.35
C ASN A 40 -23.22 23.84 -1.30
N ASP A 41 -21.97 23.57 -0.88
CA ASP A 41 -20.88 23.46 -1.84
C ASP A 41 -20.80 22.01 -2.32
N PRO A 42 -21.14 21.69 -3.59
CA PRO A 42 -20.63 20.47 -4.17
C PRO A 42 -19.11 20.64 -4.15
N VAL A 43 -18.43 19.82 -3.36
CA VAL A 43 -16.96 19.65 -3.43
C VAL A 43 -16.64 18.98 -4.77
N SER A 44 -16.83 19.77 -5.83
CA SER A 44 -16.48 19.55 -7.22
C SER A 44 -15.45 20.60 -7.60
N GLY A 45 -14.52 20.89 -6.70
CA GLY A 45 -13.24 21.42 -7.12
C GLY A 45 -12.56 20.30 -7.88
N ALA A 46 -12.34 20.49 -9.19
CA ALA A 46 -11.33 19.69 -9.87
C ALA A 46 -10.07 19.69 -8.98
N PRO A 47 -9.44 18.52 -8.74
CA PRO A 47 -8.22 18.49 -7.93
C PRO A 47 -7.27 19.56 -8.49
N PRO A 48 -6.63 20.37 -7.62
CA PRO A 48 -5.73 21.43 -8.05
C PRO A 48 -4.78 20.87 -9.12
N PRO A 49 -4.52 21.60 -10.22
CA PRO A 49 -3.64 21.13 -11.30
C PRO A 49 -2.24 20.71 -10.79
N ASP A 50 -1.88 21.21 -9.61
CA ASP A 50 -0.59 20.99 -8.95
C ASP A 50 -0.68 20.04 -7.74
N ALA A 51 -1.79 19.29 -7.60
CA ALA A 51 -1.91 18.29 -6.56
C ALA A 51 -0.69 17.36 -6.62
N PRO A 52 -0.01 17.10 -5.48
CA PRO A 52 1.15 16.24 -5.45
C PRO A 52 0.77 14.90 -6.10
N ARG A 53 1.40 14.59 -7.24
CA ARG A 53 1.17 13.30 -7.89
C ARG A 53 1.65 12.24 -6.91
N GLY A 54 0.71 11.51 -6.31
CA GLY A 54 1.01 10.45 -5.36
C GLY A 54 2.02 9.49 -5.97
N ARG A 55 3.01 9.06 -5.18
CA ARG A 55 3.97 8.02 -5.63
C ARG A 55 3.16 6.80 -6.07
N THR A 56 3.31 6.41 -7.33
CA THR A 56 2.60 5.24 -7.90
C THR A 56 3.25 3.91 -7.54
N GLY A 57 4.39 3.96 -6.83
CA GLY A 57 5.15 2.81 -6.38
C GLY A 57 4.77 2.40 -4.96
N THR A 58 4.56 1.11 -4.75
CA THR A 58 4.41 0.48 -3.44
C THR A 58 5.57 -0.46 -3.20
N PHE A 59 6.15 -0.37 -2.00
CA PHE A 59 7.17 -1.28 -1.52
C PHE A 59 6.65 -1.95 -0.25
N LEU A 60 6.59 -3.27 -0.27
CA LEU A 60 6.14 -4.10 0.83
C LEU A 60 7.30 -5.00 1.22
N ILE A 61 7.69 -4.96 2.48
CA ILE A 61 8.64 -5.91 3.05
C ILE A 61 7.99 -6.53 4.28
N GLY A 62 8.15 -7.83 4.43
CA GLY A 62 7.58 -8.58 5.53
C GLY A 62 8.42 -9.79 5.86
N ALA A 63 8.39 -10.20 7.10
CA ALA A 63 8.95 -11.46 7.56
C ALA A 63 7.96 -12.12 8.52
N GLY A 64 8.02 -13.44 8.63
CA GLY A 64 7.15 -14.22 9.48
C GLY A 64 7.71 -15.59 9.77
N PHE A 65 7.02 -16.33 10.63
CA PHE A 65 7.34 -17.71 10.94
C PHE A 65 6.10 -18.58 10.77
N SER A 66 6.28 -19.76 10.17
CA SER A 66 5.24 -20.78 10.00
C SER A 66 5.81 -22.11 10.47
N SER A 67 5.01 -22.91 11.19
CA SER A 67 5.44 -24.25 11.61
C SER A 67 5.81 -25.16 10.45
N ASP A 68 5.25 -24.91 9.26
CA ASP A 68 5.59 -25.66 8.05
C ASP A 68 6.84 -25.08 7.36
N GLU A 69 6.85 -23.79 7.02
CA GLU A 69 7.93 -23.17 6.23
C GLU A 69 9.12 -22.69 7.08
N SER A 70 9.07 -22.82 8.40
CA SER A 70 9.98 -22.18 9.36
C SER A 70 10.01 -20.67 9.18
N PHE A 71 11.10 -20.08 8.69
CA PHE A 71 11.17 -18.63 8.45
C PHE A 71 10.61 -18.27 7.07
N ILE A 72 10.00 -17.10 6.96
CA ILE A 72 9.51 -16.52 5.71
C ILE A 72 9.97 -15.07 5.67
N ALA A 73 10.57 -14.65 4.56
CA ALA A 73 10.89 -13.29 4.23
C ALA A 73 10.28 -12.98 2.85
N ARG A 74 9.66 -11.81 2.70
CA ARG A 74 9.06 -11.36 1.45
C ARG A 74 9.39 -9.90 1.21
N ALA A 75 9.79 -9.59 -0.01
CA ALA A 75 9.91 -8.24 -0.51
C ALA A 75 9.11 -8.14 -1.81
N ARG A 76 8.27 -7.12 -1.93
CA ARG A 76 7.48 -6.86 -3.13
C ARG A 76 7.56 -5.39 -3.49
N ILE A 77 7.84 -5.13 -4.75
CA ILE A 77 7.87 -3.81 -5.34
C ILE A 77 6.82 -3.80 -6.44
N ALA A 78 5.90 -2.85 -6.44
CA ALA A 78 4.94 -2.68 -7.52
C ALA A 78 4.87 -1.22 -7.91
N GLN A 79 5.13 -0.92 -9.18
CA GLN A 79 5.12 0.42 -9.73
C GLN A 79 4.10 0.49 -10.85
N GLY A 80 3.08 1.34 -10.65
CA GLY A 80 1.99 1.52 -11.62
C GLY A 80 2.29 2.47 -12.78
N ASN A 81 3.38 3.24 -12.68
CA ASN A 81 3.82 4.15 -13.74
C ASN A 81 5.35 4.24 -13.75
N LEU A 82 5.99 3.27 -14.40
CA LEU A 82 7.44 3.20 -14.51
C LEU A 82 7.92 4.35 -15.42
N PHE A 83 8.77 5.23 -14.90
CA PHE A 83 9.35 6.39 -15.61
C PHE A 83 8.34 7.34 -16.29
N GLY A 84 7.07 7.35 -15.86
CA GLY A 84 6.06 8.20 -16.48
C GLY A 84 5.48 7.64 -17.79
N THR A 85 5.86 6.43 -18.20
CA THR A 85 5.46 5.81 -19.47
C THR A 85 4.09 5.09 -19.42
N GLY A 86 3.48 4.97 -18.23
CA GLY A 86 2.26 4.17 -18.03
C GLY A 86 2.51 2.66 -17.89
N THR A 87 3.76 2.23 -18.03
CA THR A 87 4.19 0.84 -17.88
C THR A 87 4.11 0.39 -16.42
N LYS A 88 3.63 -0.82 -16.19
CA LYS A 88 3.54 -1.43 -14.85
C LYS A 88 4.65 -2.46 -14.64
N LEU A 89 5.37 -2.32 -13.53
CA LEU A 89 6.41 -3.26 -13.11
C LEU A 89 6.08 -3.81 -11.73
N VAL A 90 6.08 -5.12 -11.58
CA VAL A 90 5.91 -5.80 -10.30
C VAL A 90 7.05 -6.79 -10.10
N MET A 91 7.71 -6.73 -8.96
CA MET A 91 8.70 -7.69 -8.52
C MET A 91 8.28 -8.24 -7.17
N ASP A 92 8.30 -9.57 -7.02
CA ASP A 92 7.98 -10.26 -5.77
C ASP A 92 9.06 -11.31 -5.50
N ALA A 93 9.72 -11.16 -4.37
CA ALA A 93 10.71 -12.09 -3.86
C ALA A 93 10.19 -12.69 -2.55
N ARG A 94 10.12 -14.02 -2.48
CA ARG A 94 9.79 -14.77 -1.27
C ARG A 94 10.90 -15.76 -0.99
N LEU A 95 11.48 -15.66 0.19
CA LEU A 95 12.45 -16.60 0.72
C LEU A 95 11.85 -17.28 1.94
N SER A 96 12.04 -18.58 2.05
CA SER A 96 11.67 -19.37 3.21
C SER A 96 12.63 -20.54 3.36
N ALA A 97 12.53 -21.31 4.45
CA ALA A 97 13.40 -22.47 4.63
C ALA A 97 13.18 -23.56 3.56
N ARG A 98 11.98 -23.61 2.96
CA ARG A 98 11.61 -24.62 1.97
C ARG A 98 11.57 -24.12 0.54
N GLN A 99 11.30 -22.83 0.34
CA GLN A 99 11.07 -22.26 -0.98
C GLN A 99 11.73 -20.90 -1.13
N GLN A 100 12.39 -20.73 -2.28
CA GLN A 100 12.84 -19.45 -2.78
C GLN A 100 12.12 -19.19 -4.10
N ARG A 101 11.34 -18.13 -4.18
CA ARG A 101 10.53 -17.78 -5.35
C ARG A 101 10.78 -16.31 -5.69
N PHE A 102 11.09 -16.06 -6.95
CA PHE A 102 11.24 -14.72 -7.51
C PHE A 102 10.32 -14.62 -8.71
N VAL A 103 9.43 -13.63 -8.70
CA VAL A 103 8.48 -13.36 -9.78
C VAL A 103 8.68 -11.93 -10.22
N VAL A 104 8.84 -11.73 -11.52
CA VAL A 104 8.87 -10.41 -12.13
C VAL A 104 7.78 -10.37 -13.19
N GLY A 105 6.94 -9.35 -13.12
CA GLY A 105 5.88 -9.06 -14.07
C GLY A 105 6.09 -7.68 -14.65
N PHE A 106 6.10 -7.59 -15.97
CA PHE A 106 6.18 -6.35 -16.72
C PHE A 106 4.99 -6.27 -17.66
N GLN A 107 4.26 -5.16 -17.62
CA GLN A 107 3.12 -4.91 -18.49
C GLN A 107 3.30 -3.55 -19.13
N ASP A 108 3.46 -3.55 -20.45
CA ASP A 108 3.54 -2.35 -21.26
C ASP A 108 2.27 -2.23 -22.10
N PRO A 109 1.42 -1.21 -21.85
CA PRO A 109 0.18 -1.01 -22.59
C PRO A 109 0.39 -0.52 -24.03
N THR A 110 1.60 -0.03 -24.36
CA THR A 110 1.93 0.55 -25.67
C THR A 110 2.60 -0.43 -26.64
N LEU A 111 2.96 -1.65 -26.22
CA LEU A 111 3.60 -2.64 -27.11
C LEU A 111 2.69 -3.25 -28.17
N PHE A 112 1.36 -3.17 -28.02
CA PHE A 112 0.39 -3.72 -28.96
C PHE A 112 -0.57 -2.66 -29.54
N GLY A 113 -0.15 -1.39 -29.55
CA GLY A 113 -0.87 -0.28 -30.16
C GLY A 113 -1.00 -0.42 -31.68
#